data_AF-A0A9X2U5F7-F1
#
_entry.id   AF-A0A9X2U5F7-F1
#
_cell.length_a   1.000
_cell.length_b   1.000
_cell.length_c   1.000
_cell.angle_alpha   90.00
_cell.angle_beta   90.00
_cell.angle_gamma   90.00
#
_symmetry.space_group_name_H-M   'P 1'
#
loop_
_entity.id
_entity.type
_entity.pdbx_description
1 polymer ?
#
loop_
_entity_poly.entity_id
_entity_poly.type
_entity_poly.pdbx_seq_one_letter_code
_entity_poly.pdbx_strand_id
1 'polypeptide(L)'
;MRGLVVDETITPQGRTFYTEFYGVWQSPPVDGFYTVEVREKPTPGRAALVRVFVNDDVTFQARLQPRTDIAERALQAARRTYGYVRSGQGILQIY
;
A
#
# COMPACT_ATOMS: atom_id res chain seq x y z
N MET A 1 6.38 4.71 -17.85
CA MET A 1 5.60 4.97 -16.62
C MET A 1 4.14 4.59 -16.84
N ARG A 2 3.59 3.75 -15.96
CA ARG A 2 2.20 3.80 -15.48
C ARG A 2 2.05 2.77 -14.34
N GLY A 3 2.35 3.20 -13.12
CA GLY A 3 1.94 2.47 -11.92
C GLY A 3 0.49 2.81 -11.60
N LEU A 4 -0.36 1.82 -11.32
CA LEU A 4 -1.73 2.02 -10.86
C LEU A 4 -1.78 1.88 -9.33
N VAL A 5 -2.58 2.69 -8.64
CA VAL A 5 -2.85 2.51 -7.20
C VAL A 5 -4.34 2.27 -7.02
N VAL A 6 -4.70 1.21 -6.30
CA VAL A 6 -6.09 0.77 -6.09
C VAL A 6 -6.42 0.77 -4.59
N ASP A 7 -7.60 1.28 -4.26
CA ASP A 7 -8.17 1.26 -2.91
C ASP A 7 -9.16 0.10 -2.75
N GLU A 8 -8.86 -0.84 -1.84
CA GLU A 8 -9.77 -1.90 -1.41
C GLU A 8 -10.00 -1.83 0.11
N THR A 9 -10.06 -0.62 0.66
CA THR A 9 -10.34 -0.37 2.08
C THR A 9 -11.83 -0.17 2.37
N ILE A 10 -12.26 -0.58 3.56
CA ILE A 10 -13.68 -0.67 3.93
C ILE A 10 -13.97 0.21 5.15
N THR A 11 -13.17 0.09 6.21
CA THR A 11 -13.41 0.81 7.47
C THR A 11 -12.90 2.25 7.41
N PRO A 12 -13.38 3.15 8.30
CA PRO A 12 -12.83 4.51 8.37
C PRO A 12 -11.31 4.53 8.56
N GLN A 13 -10.76 3.66 9.42
CA GLN A 13 -9.32 3.59 9.65
C GLN A 13 -8.56 3.13 8.39
N GLY A 14 -9.08 2.14 7.66
CA GLY A 14 -8.52 1.70 6.40
C GLY A 14 -8.52 2.80 5.34
N ARG A 15 -9.65 3.50 5.17
CA ARG A 15 -9.78 4.62 4.22
C ARG A 15 -8.87 5.79 4.55
N THR A 16 -8.72 6.12 5.84
CA THR A 16 -7.73 7.10 6.29
C THR A 16 -6.32 6.63 5.93
N PHE A 17 -5.98 5.37 6.18
CA PHE A 17 -4.67 4.82 5.79
C PHE A 17 -4.42 4.92 4.28
N TYR A 18 -5.41 4.59 3.44
CA TYR A 18 -5.29 4.74 1.99
C TYR A 18 -5.05 6.20 1.60
N THR A 19 -5.81 7.14 2.18
CA THR A 19 -5.69 8.57 1.88
C THR A 19 -4.29 9.10 2.22
N GLU A 20 -3.79 8.79 3.42
CA GLU A 20 -2.44 9.15 3.85
C GLU A 20 -1.37 8.50 2.97
N PHE A 21 -1.54 7.22 2.61
CA PHE A 21 -0.61 6.49 1.75
C PHE A 21 -0.55 7.12 0.36
N TYR A 22 -1.70 7.33 -0.27
CA TYR A 22 -1.80 7.89 -1.61
C TYR A 22 -1.26 9.32 -1.66
N GLY A 23 -1.48 10.11 -0.60
CA GLY A 23 -0.97 11.47 -0.49
C GLY A 23 0.56 11.57 -0.47
N VAL A 24 1.25 10.55 0.03
CA VAL A 24 2.73 10.51 0.07
C VAL A 24 3.36 9.57 -0.96
N TRP A 25 2.54 8.83 -1.71
CA TRP A 25 3.02 7.86 -2.70
C TRP A 25 3.67 8.55 -3.89
N GLN A 26 4.84 8.04 -4.28
CA GLN A 26 5.54 8.47 -5.48
C GLN A 26 5.94 7.23 -6.28
N SER A 27 5.51 7.17 -7.53
CA SER A 27 5.88 6.10 -8.46
C SER A 27 7.40 6.13 -8.69
N PRO A 28 8.15 5.05 -8.40
CA PRO A 28 9.56 4.98 -8.79
C PRO A 28 9.72 5.04 -10.31
N PRO A 29 10.83 5.61 -10.81
CA PRO A 29 11.16 5.59 -12.24
C PRO A 29 11.62 4.19 -12.61
N VAL A 30 10.72 3.39 -13.17
CA VAL A 30 11.01 2.02 -13.64
C VAL A 30 10.41 1.79 -15.03
N ASP A 31 11.06 0.91 -15.79
CA ASP A 31 10.61 0.48 -17.12
C ASP A 31 9.68 -0.73 -16.97
N GLY A 32 8.38 -0.48 -17.06
CA GLY A 32 7.34 -1.51 -16.97
C GLY A 32 6.07 -1.01 -16.27
N PHE A 33 5.23 -1.98 -15.93
CA PHE A 33 3.93 -1.76 -15.28
C PHE A 33 3.87 -2.53 -13.96
N TYR A 34 3.17 -1.94 -13.00
CA TYR A 34 2.85 -2.57 -11.73
C TYR A 34 1.56 -1.96 -11.18
N THR A 35 0.88 -2.71 -10.33
CA THR A 35 -0.28 -2.25 -9.57
C THR A 35 0.08 -2.24 -8.10
N VAL A 36 -0.24 -1.17 -7.39
CA VAL A 36 -0.19 -1.11 -5.93
C VAL A 36 -1.61 -1.22 -5.41
N GLU A 37 -1.88 -2.19 -4.54
CA GLU A 37 -3.22 -2.37 -3.98
C GLU A 37 -3.17 -2.23 -2.47
N VAL A 38 -4.00 -1.34 -1.93
CA VAL A 38 -4.17 -1.20 -0.48
C VAL A 38 -5.43 -1.97 -0.08
N ARG A 39 -5.23 -3.19 0.43
CA ARG A 39 -6.32 -4.08 0.80
C ARG A 39 -6.55 -4.06 2.31
N GLU A 40 -7.81 -4.05 2.71
CA GLU A 40 -8.19 -4.18 4.12
C GLU A 40 -8.89 -5.51 4.40
N LYS A 41 -8.48 -6.16 5.49
CA LYS A 41 -9.24 -7.25 6.12
C LYS A 41 -9.79 -6.77 7.46
N PRO A 42 -11.11 -6.59 7.61
CA PRO A 42 -11.73 -6.34 8.92
C PRO A 42 -11.36 -7.45 9.91
N THR A 43 -11.05 -7.07 11.16
CA THR A 43 -10.75 -8.05 12.22
C THR A 43 -11.74 -7.90 13.37
N PRO A 44 -11.98 -8.95 14.19
CA PRO A 44 -12.82 -8.83 15.37
C PRO A 44 -12.38 -7.66 16.27
N GLY A 45 -13.35 -6.89 16.77
CA GLY A 45 -13.11 -5.69 17.57
C GLY A 45 -13.03 -4.41 16.73
N ARG A 46 -12.38 -3.36 17.26
CA ARG A 46 -12.22 -2.05 16.59
C ARG A 46 -10.92 -1.92 15.80
N ALA A 47 -10.42 -3.03 15.26
CA ALA A 47 -9.15 -3.07 14.55
C ALA A 47 -9.34 -3.53 13.09
N ALA A 48 -8.51 -2.97 12.21
CA ALA A 48 -8.43 -3.35 10.81
C ALA A 48 -7.03 -3.88 10.49
N LEU A 49 -6.92 -4.87 9.61
CA LEU A 49 -5.63 -5.29 9.05
C LEU A 49 -5.50 -4.70 7.66
N VAL A 50 -4.56 -3.78 7.46
CA VAL A 50 -4.22 -3.25 6.14
C VAL A 50 -2.98 -3.92 5.58
N ARG A 51 -2.98 -4.14 4.28
CA ARG A 51 -1.87 -4.70 3.50
C ARG A 51 -1.68 -3.86 2.25
N VAL A 52 -0.42 -3.64 1.89
CA VAL A 52 -0.06 -3.05 0.60
C VAL A 52 0.57 -4.14 -0.24
N PHE A 53 0.05 -4.29 -1.45
CA PHE A 53 0.52 -5.25 -2.44
C PHE A 53 1.19 -4.51 -3.59
N VAL A 54 2.17 -5.14 -4.21
CA VAL A 54 2.63 -4.83 -5.56
C VAL A 54 2.31 -6.04 -6.41
N ASN A 55 1.34 -5.89 -7.30
CA ASN A 55 0.63 -6.99 -7.96
C ASN A 55 0.08 -7.96 -6.90
N ASP A 56 0.72 -9.10 -6.68
CA ASP A 56 0.32 -10.10 -5.69
C ASP A 56 1.27 -10.21 -4.48
N ASP A 57 2.37 -9.45 -4.48
CA ASP A 57 3.38 -9.52 -3.42
C ASP A 57 3.10 -8.52 -2.30
N VAL A 58 3.01 -9.01 -1.06
CA VAL A 58 2.81 -8.16 0.12
C VAL A 58 4.10 -7.42 0.46
N THR A 59 4.12 -6.10 0.28
CA THR A 59 5.26 -5.23 0.62
C THR A 59 5.17 -4.66 2.04
N PHE A 60 3.94 -4.54 2.56
CA PHE A 60 3.67 -4.00 3.88
C PHE A 60 2.39 -4.59 4.48
N GLN A 61 2.38 -4.74 5.81
CA GLN A 61 1.20 -5.11 6.57
C GLN A 61 1.22 -4.43 7.93
N ALA A 62 0.07 -3.88 8.36
CA ALA A 62 -0.10 -3.34 9.69
C ALA A 62 -1.52 -3.55 10.23
N ARG A 63 -1.63 -3.70 11.54
CA ARG A 63 -2.92 -3.64 12.25
C ARG A 63 -3.18 -2.20 12.67
N LEU A 64 -4.29 -1.63 12.21
CA LEU A 64 -4.79 -0.32 12.61
C LEU A 64 -5.74 -0.49 13.80
N GLN A 65 -5.36 0.09 14.93
CA GLN A 65 -6.14 0.15 16.17
C GLN A 65 -6.47 1.61 16.47
N PRO A 66 -7.40 1.92 17.39
CA PRO A 66 -7.83 3.30 17.65
C PRO A 66 -6.71 4.29 18.02
N ARG A 67 -5.58 3.80 18.55
CA ARG A 67 -4.41 4.61 18.92
C ARG A 67 -3.26 4.53 17.91
N THR A 68 -3.46 3.86 16.78
CA THR A 68 -2.44 3.77 15.74
C THR A 68 -2.25 5.14 15.11
N ASP A 69 -1.00 5.60 15.04
CA ASP A 69 -0.61 6.71 14.17
C ASP A 69 -0.69 6.24 12.71
N ILE A 70 -1.81 6.56 12.05
CA ILE A 70 -2.10 6.08 10.71
C ILE A 70 -1.16 6.73 9.68
N ALA A 71 -0.84 8.01 9.84
CA ALA A 71 0.04 8.75 8.92
C ALA A 71 1.45 8.15 8.92
N GLU A 72 2.00 7.84 10.10
CA GLU A 72 3.31 7.19 10.20
C GLU A 72 3.30 5.78 9.57
N ARG A 73 2.22 5.01 9.75
CA ARG A 73 2.10 3.69 9.11
C ARG A 73 1.99 3.79 7.59
N ALA A 74 1.26 4.77 7.09
CA ALA A 74 1.13 5.03 5.66
C ALA A 74 2.48 5.44 5.04
N LEU A 75 3.23 6.32 5.71
CA LEU A 75 4.58 6.70 5.29
C LEU A 75 5.55 5.51 5.26
N GLN A 76 5.52 4.65 6.29
CA GLN A 76 6.30 3.41 6.31
C GLN A 76 5.94 2.49 5.15
N ALA A 77 4.65 2.33 4.86
CA ALA A 77 4.17 1.51 3.76
C ALA A 77 4.62 2.05 2.40
N ALA A 78 4.50 3.36 2.17
CA ALA A 78 4.95 4.00 0.93
C ALA A 78 6.45 3.82 0.72
N ARG A 79 7.28 4.02 1.76
CA ARG A 79 8.73 3.82 1.70
C ARG A 79 9.12 2.39 1.37
N ARG A 80 8.49 1.40 2.01
CA ARG A 80 8.77 -0.02 1.74
C ARG A 80 8.35 -0.44 0.34
N THR A 81 7.17 -0.01 -0.09
CA THR A 81 6.63 -0.31 -1.42
C THR A 81 7.48 0.35 -2.52
N TYR A 82 7.92 1.59 -2.30
CA TYR A 82 8.85 2.28 -3.20
C TYR A 82 10.16 1.49 -3.37
N GLY A 83 10.75 1.06 -2.25
CA GLY A 83 11.99 0.28 -2.26
C GLY A 83 11.83 -1.06 -3.00
N TYR A 84 10.71 -1.74 -2.77
CA TYR A 84 10.37 -2.99 -3.46
C TYR A 84 10.33 -2.80 -4.97
N VAL A 85 9.50 -1.88 -5.46
CA VAL A 85 9.35 -1.61 -6.91
C VAL A 85 10.67 -1.13 -7.53
N ARG A 86 11.39 -0.22 -6.86
CA ARG A 86 12.67 0.31 -7.36
C ARG A 86 13.74 -0.77 -7.52
N SER A 87 13.70 -1.82 -6.71
CA SER A 87 14.62 -2.96 -6.83
C SER A 87 14.36 -3.83 -8.06
N GLY A 88 13.29 -3.55 -8.83
CA GLY A 88 12.86 -4.36 -9.97
C GLY A 88 11.96 -5.52 -9.58
N GLN A 89 11.72 -5.71 -8.28
CA GLN A 89 10.83 -6.74 -7.76
C GLN A 89 9.37 -6.34 -8.01
N GLY A 90 8.60 -7.22 -8.66
CA GLY A 90 7.20 -6.97 -9.00
C GLY A 90 6.96 -6.12 -10.26
N ILE A 91 7.95 -5.97 -11.14
CA ILE A 91 7.73 -5.32 -12.44
C ILE A 91 7.30 -6.37 -13.48
N LEU A 92 6.18 -6.12 -14.14
CA LEU A 92 5.77 -6.89 -15.32
C LEU A 92 6.44 -6.30 -16.57
N GLN A 93 7.25 -7.10 -17.26
CA GLN A 93 7.87 -6.72 -18.54
C GLN A 93 6.90 -6.94 -19.70
N ILE A 94 6.83 -5.98 -20.61
CA ILE A 94 6.15 -6.16 -21.90
C ILE A 94 7.21 -6.65 -22.88
N TYR A 95 7.06 -7.88 -23.36
CA TYR A 95 7.88 -8.43 -24.44
C TYR A 95 7.51 -7.82 -25.79
#